data_AF-A0A497CRG2-F1
#
_entry.id   AF-A0A497CRG2-F1
#
_cell.length_a   1.000
_cell.length_b   1.000
_cell.length_c   1.000
_cell.angle_alpha   90.00
_cell.angle_beta   90.00
_cell.angle_gamma   90.00
#
_symmetry.space_group_name_H-M   'P 1'
#
loop_
_entity.id
_entity.type
_entity.pdbx_description
1 polymer ?
#
loop_
_entity_poly.entity_id
_entity_poly.type
_entity_poly.pdbx_seq_one_letter_code
_entity_poly.pdbx_strand_id
1 'polypeptide(L)'
;MNNISRALVIVLISVFVTSQSFAEKYRYENGKKQGSGLKETSAGCAPASAYDWLDINNVRARINTGGDMWWDLDGTAKYFVPKAGSATSMFSGALWIGGLDINNQLKLAAQRYRQVGIDYWTGPLTIDGTAATDEATCARYDGFAKVTRAAVDDFLSHTDPETGFFVPSEDYEIPPEILEWPAHGDVTKNQSYYLAPFYDNDGDGEYDPFAGDYPYYDIENVLCHTDIASMEEELEGTITGSILADQVIKGDQTLWWVFNDKGNVHTETNGAAIGMEIRAQAFAFATNDEINNMTFYSYEIINRSTFVLTQTFFSPWVDTDLGYARDDFVGCDVARGLGYCYNGTAIDGSGDPESYGGPQPPPP
;
A
#
# COMPACT_ATOMS: atom_id res chain seq x y z
N MET A 1 -47.65 15.47 -32.95
CA MET A 1 -46.53 16.41 -32.75
C MET A 1 -45.79 16.55 -34.07
N ASN A 2 -45.72 17.76 -34.62
CA ASN A 2 -45.06 18.02 -35.91
C ASN A 2 -43.55 17.75 -35.79
N ASN A 3 -42.89 17.43 -36.90
CA ASN A 3 -41.46 17.07 -36.92
C ASN A 3 -40.55 18.11 -36.25
N ILE A 4 -40.95 19.38 -36.24
CA ILE A 4 -40.28 20.50 -35.55
C ILE A 4 -40.37 20.35 -34.02
N SER A 5 -41.51 19.90 -33.50
CA SER A 5 -41.72 19.68 -32.06
C SER A 5 -40.92 18.49 -31.53
N ARG A 6 -40.64 17.47 -32.36
CA ARG A 6 -39.78 16.33 -32.00
C ARG A 6 -38.30 16.73 -32.01
N ALA A 7 -37.87 17.55 -32.97
CA ALA A 7 -36.50 18.08 -33.01
C ALA A 7 -36.19 18.99 -31.81
N LEU A 8 -37.14 19.84 -31.40
CA LEU A 8 -36.99 20.72 -30.23
C LEU A 8 -36.91 19.95 -28.91
N VAL A 9 -37.66 18.84 -28.76
CA VAL A 9 -37.58 18.00 -27.55
C VAL A 9 -36.27 17.21 -27.49
N ILE A 10 -35.74 16.75 -28.64
CA ILE A 10 -34.43 16.08 -28.69
C ILE A 10 -33.32 17.08 -28.36
N VAL A 11 -33.36 18.31 -28.88
CA VAL A 11 -32.36 19.36 -28.55
C VAL A 11 -32.45 19.80 -27.09
N LEU A 12 -33.65 19.86 -26.47
CA LEU A 12 -33.78 20.20 -25.05
C LEU A 12 -33.29 19.08 -24.11
N ILE A 13 -33.45 17.80 -24.50
CA ILE A 13 -32.97 16.66 -23.72
C ILE A 13 -31.45 16.50 -23.85
N SER A 14 -30.87 16.84 -25.02
CA SER A 14 -29.41 16.85 -25.23
C SER A 14 -28.67 17.93 -24.43
N VAL A 15 -29.36 18.97 -23.94
CA VAL A 15 -28.76 20.05 -23.13
C VAL A 15 -28.76 19.72 -21.63
N PHE A 16 -29.44 18.65 -21.19
CA PHE A 16 -29.57 18.28 -19.77
C PHE A 16 -28.80 17.02 -19.35
N VAL A 17 -27.95 16.46 -20.22
CA VAL A 17 -27.01 15.39 -19.86
C VAL A 17 -25.59 15.90 -20.05
N THR A 18 -25.23 16.95 -19.31
CA THR A 18 -23.84 17.18 -18.95
C THR A 18 -23.68 16.60 -17.55
N SER A 19 -23.06 15.43 -17.47
CA SER A 19 -22.41 14.97 -16.25
C SER A 19 -21.46 16.09 -15.82
N GLN A 20 -21.86 16.88 -14.83
CA GLN A 20 -21.00 17.90 -14.25
C GLN A 20 -19.94 17.18 -13.43
N SER A 21 -18.82 16.84 -14.08
CA SER A 21 -17.56 16.60 -13.41
C SER A 21 -17.12 17.94 -12.83
N PHE A 22 -17.27 18.11 -11.52
CA PHE A 22 -16.69 19.25 -10.82
C PHE A 22 -15.20 18.95 -10.66
N ALA A 23 -14.36 19.71 -11.37
CA ALA A 23 -12.93 19.76 -11.13
C ALA A 23 -12.62 21.13 -10.52
N GLU A 24 -11.90 21.13 -9.40
CA GLU A 24 -11.48 22.36 -8.73
C GLU A 24 -9.95 22.48 -8.80
N LYS A 25 -9.46 23.67 -9.17
CA LYS A 25 -8.03 23.97 -9.12
C LYS A 25 -7.60 24.15 -7.67
N TYR A 26 -6.55 23.45 -7.25
CA TYR A 26 -5.96 23.63 -5.92
C TYR A 26 -5.56 25.10 -5.67
N ARG A 27 -5.96 25.63 -4.51
CA ARG A 27 -5.63 26.99 -4.07
C ARG A 27 -4.57 26.91 -2.96
N TYR A 28 -3.32 27.08 -3.34
CA TYR A 28 -2.21 27.20 -2.38
C TYR A 28 -2.37 28.48 -1.54
N GLU A 29 -2.78 28.35 -0.27
CA GLU A 29 -2.71 29.42 0.72
C GLU A 29 -1.47 29.22 1.59
N ASN A 30 -0.58 30.23 1.65
CA ASN A 30 0.62 30.23 2.48
C ASN A 30 0.23 30.20 3.98
N GLY A 31 0.06 29.00 4.53
CA GLY A 31 -0.04 28.78 5.96
C GLY A 31 1.27 29.14 6.66
N LYS A 32 1.21 29.98 7.70
CA LYS A 32 2.38 30.28 8.55
C LYS A 32 2.89 28.98 9.17
N LYS A 33 4.16 28.64 8.90
CA LYS A 33 4.87 27.55 9.59
C LYS A 33 4.86 27.80 11.11
N GLN A 34 4.02 27.09 11.84
CA GLN A 34 4.11 27.00 13.30
C GLN A 34 5.04 25.83 13.62
N GLY A 35 6.31 26.13 13.90
CA GLY A 35 7.22 25.14 14.45
C GLY A 35 6.92 24.95 15.94
N SER A 36 6.30 23.84 16.32
CA SER A 36 6.30 23.37 17.70
C SER A 36 7.41 22.34 17.87
N GLY A 37 8.59 22.80 18.28
CA GLY A 37 9.64 21.92 18.75
C GLY A 37 9.23 21.30 20.09
N LEU A 38 8.54 20.16 20.04
CA LEU A 38 8.46 19.24 21.17
C LEU A 38 9.82 18.57 21.28
N LYS A 39 10.50 18.79 22.41
CA LYS A 39 11.76 18.13 22.76
C LYS A 39 11.53 16.62 22.78
N GLU A 40 12.24 15.91 21.91
CA GLU A 40 12.39 14.46 21.98
C GLU A 40 12.85 14.08 23.39
N THR A 41 12.03 13.31 24.07
CA THR A 41 12.45 12.48 25.19
C THR A 41 12.62 11.08 24.63
N SER A 42 13.88 10.66 24.47
CA SER A 42 14.36 9.38 23.96
C SER A 42 13.63 8.14 24.48
N ALA A 43 13.14 7.28 23.55
CA ALA A 43 12.99 5.80 23.59
C ALA A 43 12.00 5.23 22.53
N GLY A 44 11.58 6.01 21.52
CA GLY A 44 10.67 5.55 20.46
C GLY A 44 11.41 5.23 19.15
N CYS A 45 10.69 4.66 18.19
CA CYS A 45 11.25 4.26 16.90
C CYS A 45 11.79 5.44 16.09
N ALA A 46 12.90 5.19 15.39
CA ALA A 46 13.48 6.12 14.43
C ALA A 46 12.59 6.23 13.18
N PRO A 47 12.68 7.34 12.43
CA PRO A 47 12.07 7.47 11.11
C PRO A 47 12.47 6.31 10.19
N ALA A 48 11.48 5.66 9.58
CA ALA A 48 11.71 4.63 8.58
C ALA A 48 12.45 5.21 7.37
N SER A 49 13.46 4.50 6.87
CA SER A 49 14.38 5.02 5.85
C SER A 49 14.56 4.11 4.65
N ALA A 50 14.19 2.83 4.79
CA ALA A 50 14.29 1.87 3.70
C ALA A 50 13.22 2.11 2.62
N TYR A 51 13.58 1.70 1.40
CA TYR A 51 12.70 1.75 0.25
C TYR A 51 13.05 0.59 -0.69
N ASP A 52 12.10 0.19 -1.52
CA ASP A 52 12.35 -0.72 -2.65
C ASP A 52 11.52 -0.26 -3.86
N TRP A 53 11.79 -0.87 -5.01
CA TRP A 53 11.14 -0.60 -6.27
C TRP A 53 10.18 -1.72 -6.64
N LEU A 54 8.96 -1.30 -6.96
CA LEU A 54 8.04 -2.08 -7.78
C LEU A 54 8.32 -1.72 -9.24
N ASP A 55 8.85 -2.67 -9.99
CA ASP A 55 9.44 -2.42 -11.29
C ASP A 55 9.34 -3.60 -12.27
N ILE A 56 8.49 -4.59 -12.04
CA ILE A 56 8.36 -5.72 -12.98
C ILE A 56 7.65 -5.38 -14.30
N ASN A 57 6.80 -4.34 -14.30
CA ASN A 57 5.97 -3.96 -15.45
C ASN A 57 6.43 -2.63 -16.07
N ASN A 58 5.56 -1.95 -16.84
CA ASN A 58 5.89 -0.66 -17.45
C ASN A 58 5.85 0.51 -16.44
N VAL A 59 5.66 0.24 -15.16
CA VAL A 59 5.85 1.21 -14.07
C VAL A 59 7.16 0.93 -13.35
N ARG A 60 7.85 1.98 -12.90
CA ARG A 60 8.87 1.89 -11.85
C ARG A 60 8.46 2.84 -10.72
N ALA A 61 8.02 2.30 -9.61
CA ALA A 61 7.51 3.04 -8.47
C ALA A 61 8.32 2.74 -7.21
N ARG A 62 8.78 3.78 -6.51
CA ARG A 62 9.42 3.65 -5.20
C ARG A 62 8.37 3.50 -4.10
N ILE A 63 8.54 2.53 -3.21
CA ILE A 63 7.74 2.34 -1.99
C ILE A 63 8.64 2.53 -0.78
N ASN A 64 8.20 3.29 0.23
CA ASN A 64 8.96 3.49 1.47
C ASN A 64 8.32 2.66 2.61
N THR A 65 9.13 2.15 3.52
CA THR A 65 8.70 1.21 4.57
C THR A 65 7.81 1.82 5.65
N GLY A 66 7.85 3.14 5.86
CA GLY A 66 6.97 3.82 6.84
C GLY A 66 5.65 4.32 6.24
N GLY A 67 5.06 3.52 5.34
CA GLY A 67 3.68 3.65 4.87
C GLY A 67 3.41 4.66 3.74
N ASP A 68 4.43 5.43 3.35
CA ASP A 68 4.38 6.39 2.25
C ASP A 68 5.07 5.85 0.98
N MET A 69 4.81 6.48 -0.15
CA MET A 69 5.22 5.96 -1.45
C MET A 69 5.38 7.05 -2.51
N TRP A 70 6.11 6.71 -3.57
CA TRP A 70 6.27 7.48 -4.82
C TRP A 70 7.21 8.69 -4.78
N TRP A 71 7.95 8.90 -3.69
CA TRP A 71 8.93 9.98 -3.57
C TRP A 71 10.18 9.54 -2.81
N ASP A 72 11.25 10.34 -2.92
CA ASP A 72 12.58 9.99 -2.39
C ASP A 72 12.95 10.54 -1.02
N LEU A 73 11.99 11.12 -0.30
CA LEU A 73 12.23 11.86 0.95
C LEU A 73 12.92 13.23 0.77
N ASP A 74 13.32 13.58 -0.47
CA ASP A 74 14.05 14.81 -0.81
C ASP A 74 13.27 15.69 -1.82
N GLY A 75 11.96 15.48 -1.89
CA GLY A 75 11.05 16.29 -2.69
C GLY A 75 11.06 15.99 -4.18
N THR A 76 11.47 14.78 -4.60
CA THR A 76 11.36 14.34 -6.00
C THR A 76 10.42 13.15 -6.16
N ALA A 77 9.52 13.22 -7.14
CA ALA A 77 8.67 12.11 -7.57
C ALA A 77 9.49 10.91 -8.07
N LYS A 78 8.96 9.70 -7.88
CA LYS A 78 9.55 8.39 -8.18
C LYS A 78 8.51 7.37 -8.63
N TYR A 79 7.38 7.81 -9.19
CA TYR A 79 6.45 6.94 -9.92
C TYR A 79 6.60 7.18 -11.42
N PHE A 80 7.41 6.38 -12.09
CA PHE A 80 7.72 6.52 -13.52
C PHE A 80 6.82 5.61 -14.34
N VAL A 81 6.11 6.19 -15.31
CA VAL A 81 5.39 5.45 -16.34
C VAL A 81 5.48 6.27 -17.64
N PRO A 82 6.00 5.74 -18.76
CA PRO A 82 6.67 4.44 -18.89
C PRO A 82 7.95 4.35 -18.05
N LYS A 83 8.26 3.15 -17.55
CA LYS A 83 9.37 2.84 -16.63
C LYS A 83 10.72 3.40 -17.08
N ALA A 84 10.99 3.36 -18.39
CA ALA A 84 12.26 3.80 -18.98
C ALA A 84 12.36 5.33 -19.16
N GLY A 85 11.26 6.06 -18.97
CA GLY A 85 11.19 7.51 -19.09
C GLY A 85 11.63 8.25 -17.82
N SER A 86 11.58 9.58 -17.91
CA SER A 86 11.78 10.50 -16.79
C SER A 86 10.47 11.07 -16.24
N ALA A 87 9.39 10.96 -17.01
CA ALA A 87 8.09 11.48 -16.63
C ALA A 87 7.51 10.72 -15.44
N THR A 88 6.78 11.44 -14.58
CA THR A 88 6.17 10.87 -13.37
C THR A 88 4.69 11.16 -13.30
N SER A 89 3.87 10.18 -12.88
CA SER A 89 2.41 10.38 -12.78
C SER A 89 1.89 10.55 -11.35
N MET A 90 2.73 10.30 -10.35
CA MET A 90 2.40 10.38 -8.92
C MET A 90 3.59 10.99 -8.17
N PHE A 91 3.36 11.97 -7.28
CA PHE A 91 4.41 12.52 -6.43
C PHE A 91 4.49 11.81 -5.09
N SER A 92 3.41 11.77 -4.30
CA SER A 92 3.45 11.17 -2.96
C SER A 92 2.11 10.56 -2.58
N GLY A 93 2.14 9.54 -1.75
CA GLY A 93 0.94 8.98 -1.15
C GLY A 93 1.23 8.35 0.20
N ALA A 94 0.20 8.23 1.04
CA ALA A 94 0.26 7.57 2.34
C ALA A 94 -1.15 7.21 2.81
N LEU A 95 -1.28 6.27 3.75
CA LEU A 95 -2.57 5.99 4.40
C LEU A 95 -2.92 7.09 5.41
N TRP A 96 -4.13 7.63 5.33
CA TRP A 96 -4.72 8.44 6.38
C TRP A 96 -5.79 7.63 7.07
N ILE A 97 -5.71 7.51 8.39
CA ILE A 97 -6.64 6.75 9.22
C ILE A 97 -6.97 7.58 10.45
N GLY A 98 -8.25 7.75 10.75
CA GLY A 98 -8.68 8.43 11.96
C GLY A 98 -10.09 8.10 12.40
N GLY A 99 -10.40 8.45 13.64
CA GLY A 99 -11.71 8.26 14.24
C GLY A 99 -11.72 8.75 15.68
N LEU A 100 -12.80 8.45 16.39
CA LEU A 100 -12.96 8.79 17.81
C LEU A 100 -12.89 7.53 18.65
N ASP A 101 -12.18 7.57 19.78
CA ASP A 101 -12.32 6.53 20.78
C ASP A 101 -13.68 6.61 21.50
N ILE A 102 -13.96 5.64 22.37
CA ILE A 102 -15.20 5.57 23.17
C ILE A 102 -15.43 6.79 24.08
N ASN A 103 -14.40 7.60 24.34
CA ASN A 103 -14.46 8.83 25.13
C ASN A 103 -14.57 10.09 24.24
N ASN A 104 -14.81 9.93 22.94
CA ASN A 104 -14.84 10.99 21.93
C ASN A 104 -13.50 11.72 21.75
N GLN A 105 -12.36 11.07 22.03
CA GLN A 105 -11.04 11.64 21.74
C GLN A 105 -10.61 11.26 20.32
N LEU A 106 -10.16 12.25 19.56
CA LEU A 106 -9.61 12.03 18.22
C LEU A 106 -8.35 11.16 18.28
N LYS A 107 -8.35 10.09 17.51
CA LYS A 107 -7.17 9.28 17.17
C LYS A 107 -6.90 9.43 15.68
N LEU A 108 -5.65 9.70 15.29
CA LEU A 108 -5.33 10.10 13.93
C LEU A 108 -3.88 9.80 13.57
N ALA A 109 -3.69 9.09 12.47
CA ALA A 109 -2.42 8.96 11.74
C ALA A 109 -2.65 9.46 10.31
N ALA A 110 -2.04 10.59 9.94
CA ALA A 110 -2.23 11.19 8.61
C ALA A 110 -0.94 11.83 8.10
N GLN A 111 0.05 10.98 7.83
CA GLN A 111 1.35 11.37 7.31
C GLN A 111 1.26 11.93 5.90
N ARG A 112 2.10 12.91 5.57
CA ARG A 112 2.32 13.42 4.20
C ARG A 112 3.80 13.27 3.82
N TYR A 113 4.46 14.38 3.47
CA TYR A 113 5.84 14.46 3.00
C TYR A 113 6.90 14.36 4.11
N ARG A 114 6.54 13.93 5.33
CA ARG A 114 7.45 13.86 6.49
C ARG A 114 8.28 15.12 6.78
N GLN A 115 7.89 16.28 6.26
CA GLN A 115 8.63 17.53 6.37
C GLN A 115 8.42 18.22 7.72
N VAL A 116 7.27 17.94 8.34
CA VAL A 116 6.88 18.55 9.62
C VAL A 116 6.63 17.52 10.72
N GLY A 117 6.59 16.24 10.38
CA GLY A 117 6.69 15.15 11.35
C GLY A 117 6.37 13.79 10.74
N ILE A 118 6.15 12.80 11.61
CA ILE A 118 5.94 11.40 11.27
C ILE A 118 4.81 10.87 12.14
N ASP A 119 3.97 10.03 11.54
CA ASP A 119 2.86 9.34 12.22
C ASP A 119 2.94 7.80 12.04
N TYR A 120 3.89 7.29 11.25
CA TYR A 120 4.07 5.85 11.02
C TYR A 120 5.51 5.40 11.24
N TRP A 121 5.67 4.20 11.79
CA TRP A 121 6.95 3.53 12.05
C TRP A 121 6.88 2.07 11.63
N THR A 122 8.03 1.47 11.33
CA THR A 122 8.11 0.09 10.87
C THR A 122 7.86 -0.93 11.97
N GLY A 123 7.48 -2.15 11.59
CA GLY A 123 7.36 -3.28 12.49
C GLY A 123 5.96 -3.51 13.07
N PRO A 124 5.73 -4.71 13.62
CA PRO A 124 4.49 -5.08 14.27
C PRO A 124 4.36 -4.42 15.66
N LEU A 125 3.13 -4.41 16.17
CA LEU A 125 2.81 -4.02 17.54
C LEU A 125 2.57 -5.26 18.42
N THR A 126 2.71 -5.08 19.73
CA THR A 126 2.37 -6.13 20.69
C THR A 126 0.87 -6.45 20.70
N ILE A 127 0.55 -7.72 20.96
CA ILE A 127 -0.83 -8.25 21.03
C ILE A 127 -1.41 -8.26 22.46
N ASP A 128 -0.66 -7.77 23.45
CA ASP A 128 -1.05 -7.74 24.88
C ASP A 128 -1.99 -6.58 25.25
N GLY A 129 -2.56 -5.91 24.25
CA GLY A 129 -3.42 -4.75 24.39
C GLY A 129 -2.69 -3.42 24.66
N THR A 130 -1.36 -3.45 24.82
CA THR A 130 -0.58 -2.21 24.91
C THR A 130 -0.33 -1.58 23.55
N ALA A 131 -0.37 -2.37 22.47
CA ALA A 131 -0.09 -1.93 21.10
C ALA A 131 1.25 -1.18 21.04
N ALA A 132 2.30 -1.78 21.60
CA ALA A 132 3.61 -1.17 21.75
C ALA A 132 4.64 -1.79 20.80
N THR A 133 5.77 -1.11 20.61
CA THR A 133 6.94 -1.66 19.91
C THR A 133 8.20 -1.00 20.46
N ASP A 134 9.37 -1.45 20.02
CA ASP A 134 10.67 -0.93 20.47
C ASP A 134 11.58 -0.58 19.27
N GLU A 135 12.61 0.22 19.53
CA GLU A 135 13.56 0.69 18.51
C GLU A 135 14.19 -0.48 17.73
N ALA A 136 14.55 -1.56 18.42
CA ALA A 136 15.18 -2.73 17.80
C ALA A 136 14.22 -3.47 16.85
N THR A 137 12.94 -3.52 17.19
CA THR A 137 11.88 -4.10 16.36
C THR A 137 11.66 -3.22 15.14
N CYS A 138 11.48 -1.92 15.31
CA CYS A 138 11.34 -1.00 14.19
C CYS A 138 12.54 -1.07 13.23
N ALA A 139 13.77 -1.09 13.75
CA ALA A 139 14.97 -1.24 12.94
C ALA A 139 15.04 -2.59 12.19
N ARG A 140 14.61 -3.69 12.82
CA ARG A 140 14.55 -5.02 12.20
C ARG A 140 13.57 -5.07 11.02
N TYR A 141 12.44 -4.37 11.13
CA TYR A 141 11.39 -4.35 10.11
C TYR A 141 11.48 -3.12 9.18
N ASP A 142 12.56 -2.32 9.23
CA ASP A 142 12.83 -1.27 8.23
C ASP A 142 13.40 -1.89 6.94
N GLY A 143 12.57 -2.71 6.28
CA GLY A 143 12.87 -3.39 5.03
C GLY A 143 11.61 -4.03 4.43
N PHE A 144 11.74 -4.60 3.23
CA PHE A 144 10.68 -5.34 2.56
C PHE A 144 11.06 -6.81 2.42
N ALA A 145 10.07 -7.69 2.56
CA ALA A 145 10.14 -9.04 2.02
C ALA A 145 9.71 -8.96 0.55
N LYS A 146 10.69 -9.02 -0.35
CA LYS A 146 10.48 -8.93 -1.79
C LYS A 146 10.47 -10.32 -2.39
N VAL A 147 9.40 -10.67 -3.10
CA VAL A 147 9.25 -11.98 -3.74
C VAL A 147 8.67 -11.82 -5.13
N THR A 148 9.00 -12.73 -6.04
CA THR A 148 8.38 -12.80 -7.37
C THR A 148 7.60 -14.09 -7.54
N ARG A 149 6.55 -14.03 -8.35
CA ARG A 149 5.77 -15.22 -8.69
C ARG A 149 6.64 -16.30 -9.35
N ALA A 150 7.57 -15.88 -10.21
CA ALA A 150 8.50 -16.77 -10.88
C ALA A 150 9.43 -17.51 -9.90
N ALA A 151 9.90 -16.86 -8.84
CA ALA A 151 10.73 -17.52 -7.82
C ALA A 151 9.96 -18.61 -7.06
N VAL A 152 8.68 -18.37 -6.76
CA VAL A 152 7.81 -19.36 -6.11
C VAL A 152 7.46 -20.50 -7.08
N ASP A 153 7.14 -20.22 -8.34
CA ASP A 153 6.89 -21.27 -9.33
C ASP A 153 8.14 -22.14 -9.57
N ASP A 154 9.34 -21.56 -9.56
CA ASP A 154 10.61 -22.28 -9.67
C ASP A 154 10.86 -23.17 -8.44
N PHE A 155 10.63 -22.64 -7.22
CA PHE A 155 10.68 -23.42 -5.97
C PHE A 155 9.74 -24.63 -6.01
N LEU A 156 8.49 -24.42 -6.41
CA LEU A 156 7.50 -25.48 -6.52
C LEU A 156 7.83 -26.52 -7.61
N SER A 157 8.67 -26.18 -8.58
CA SER A 157 9.17 -27.17 -9.56
C SER A 157 10.21 -28.13 -8.97
N HIS A 158 10.75 -27.80 -7.79
CA HIS A 158 11.71 -28.59 -7.02
C HIS A 158 11.07 -29.29 -5.81
N THR A 159 9.74 -29.32 -5.71
CA THR A 159 9.03 -30.09 -4.69
C THR A 159 8.57 -31.45 -5.21
N ASP A 160 8.43 -32.42 -4.32
CA ASP A 160 7.92 -33.74 -4.65
C ASP A 160 6.42 -33.65 -5.00
N PRO A 161 5.98 -34.15 -6.15
CA PRO A 161 4.60 -33.94 -6.62
C PRO A 161 3.54 -34.71 -5.82
N GLU A 162 3.93 -35.68 -4.99
CA GLU A 162 2.98 -36.44 -4.15
C GLU A 162 2.88 -35.85 -2.73
N THR A 163 4.00 -35.37 -2.19
CA THR A 163 4.12 -34.93 -0.79
C THR A 163 4.23 -33.41 -0.63
N GLY A 164 4.63 -32.69 -1.67
CA GLY A 164 4.89 -31.24 -1.65
C GLY A 164 6.21 -30.84 -1.00
N PHE A 165 6.98 -31.79 -0.44
CA PHE A 165 8.25 -31.50 0.24
C PHE A 165 9.34 -31.09 -0.73
N PHE A 166 10.23 -30.19 -0.33
CA PHE A 166 11.37 -29.79 -1.14
C PHE A 166 12.30 -30.99 -1.42
N VAL A 167 12.75 -31.11 -2.68
CA VAL A 167 13.69 -32.14 -3.14
C VAL A 167 15.03 -31.49 -3.46
N PRO A 168 16.04 -31.63 -2.59
CA PRO A 168 17.36 -31.05 -2.82
C PRO A 168 18.00 -31.55 -4.12
N SER A 169 18.56 -30.62 -4.90
CA SER A 169 19.35 -30.91 -6.09
C SER A 169 20.68 -30.15 -6.06
N GLU A 170 21.63 -30.54 -6.92
CA GLU A 170 22.93 -29.84 -7.02
C GLU A 170 22.84 -28.50 -7.78
N ASP A 171 21.74 -28.27 -8.51
CA ASP A 171 21.54 -27.14 -9.42
C ASP A 171 20.54 -26.09 -8.90
N TYR A 172 19.90 -26.34 -7.76
CA TYR A 172 18.93 -25.43 -7.15
C TYR A 172 19.16 -25.27 -5.64
N GLU A 173 19.19 -24.01 -5.20
CA GLU A 173 19.18 -23.63 -3.79
C GLU A 173 17.95 -22.75 -3.55
N ILE A 174 17.21 -22.99 -2.45
CA ILE A 174 16.04 -22.19 -2.09
C ILE A 174 16.49 -20.72 -1.96
N PRO A 175 15.87 -19.79 -2.71
CA PRO A 175 16.33 -18.41 -2.73
C PRO A 175 16.00 -17.69 -1.41
N PRO A 176 16.78 -16.68 -1.00
CA PRO A 176 16.57 -15.98 0.27
C PRO A 176 15.18 -15.40 0.46
N GLU A 177 14.52 -14.94 -0.62
CA GLU A 177 13.14 -14.42 -0.55
C GLU A 177 12.09 -15.45 -0.12
N ILE A 178 12.39 -16.75 -0.25
CA ILE A 178 11.56 -17.84 0.26
C ILE A 178 12.13 -18.29 1.62
N LEU A 179 13.44 -18.46 1.73
CA LEU A 179 14.07 -18.97 2.95
C LEU A 179 13.88 -18.05 4.17
N GLU A 180 13.92 -16.73 3.96
CA GLU A 180 13.87 -15.70 5.01
C GLU A 180 12.50 -15.00 5.07
N TRP A 181 11.46 -15.62 4.49
CA TRP A 181 10.12 -15.05 4.48
C TRP A 181 9.65 -14.77 5.93
N PRO A 182 9.15 -13.57 6.24
CA PRO A 182 8.78 -13.19 7.61
C PRO A 182 7.40 -13.73 8.01
N ALA A 183 7.21 -15.05 7.85
CA ALA A 183 5.98 -15.75 8.21
C ALA A 183 5.62 -15.54 9.69
N HIS A 184 6.62 -15.50 10.57
CA HIS A 184 6.42 -15.43 12.01
C HIS A 184 7.00 -14.18 12.69
N GLY A 185 6.24 -13.68 13.68
CA GLY A 185 6.69 -12.64 14.59
C GLY A 185 7.44 -13.19 15.81
N ASP A 186 8.09 -12.30 16.56
CA ASP A 186 8.81 -12.66 17.78
C ASP A 186 7.87 -12.73 18.98
N VAL A 187 7.43 -13.94 19.33
CA VAL A 187 6.54 -14.19 20.48
C VAL A 187 7.16 -13.78 21.81
N THR A 188 8.49 -13.74 21.93
CA THR A 188 9.16 -13.29 23.16
C THR A 188 9.01 -11.78 23.38
N LYS A 189 8.62 -11.06 22.32
CA LYS A 189 8.26 -9.64 22.32
C LYS A 189 6.75 -9.40 22.29
N ASN A 190 5.93 -10.41 22.56
CA ASN A 190 4.46 -10.35 22.47
C ASN A 190 3.97 -9.95 21.06
N GLN A 191 4.67 -10.33 19.99
CA GLN A 191 4.19 -10.13 18.63
C GLN A 191 3.23 -11.25 18.23
N SER A 192 2.44 -11.02 17.19
CA SER A 192 1.62 -12.07 16.59
C SER A 192 2.52 -13.18 16.03
N TYR A 193 2.09 -14.44 16.19
CA TYR A 193 2.81 -15.57 15.64
C TYR A 193 2.74 -15.64 14.13
N TYR A 194 1.60 -15.29 13.53
CA TYR A 194 1.40 -15.28 12.09
C TYR A 194 1.44 -13.83 11.59
N LEU A 195 2.48 -13.49 10.80
CA LEU A 195 2.71 -12.16 10.23
C LEU A 195 2.46 -12.15 8.72
N ALA A 196 3.45 -12.56 7.92
CA ALA A 196 3.28 -12.67 6.47
C ALA A 196 2.58 -13.98 6.12
N PRO A 197 1.62 -13.99 5.18
CA PRO A 197 0.92 -15.20 4.80
C PRO A 197 1.87 -16.18 4.12
N PHE A 198 1.74 -17.46 4.45
CA PHE A 198 2.46 -18.56 3.82
C PHE A 198 1.50 -19.73 3.57
N TYR A 199 1.83 -20.55 2.58
CA TYR A 199 1.18 -21.83 2.36
C TYR A 199 1.92 -22.85 3.22
N ASP A 200 1.18 -23.47 4.14
CA ASP A 200 1.65 -24.52 5.04
C ASP A 200 1.34 -25.88 4.39
N ASN A 201 2.39 -26.54 3.88
CA ASN A 201 2.23 -27.75 3.09
C ASN A 201 1.88 -28.97 3.93
N ASP A 202 2.47 -29.11 5.12
CA ASP A 202 2.28 -30.27 5.99
C ASP A 202 1.27 -30.03 7.13
N GLY A 203 0.80 -28.79 7.29
CA GLY A 203 -0.29 -28.39 8.16
C GLY A 203 0.13 -28.26 9.63
N ASP A 204 1.42 -28.06 9.91
CA ASP A 204 1.95 -27.98 11.26
C ASP A 204 1.92 -26.57 11.88
N GLY A 205 1.63 -25.54 11.08
CA GLY A 205 1.54 -24.13 11.46
C GLY A 205 2.88 -23.40 11.53
N GLU A 206 3.98 -24.07 11.21
CA GLU A 206 5.33 -23.49 11.13
C GLU A 206 5.67 -23.17 9.68
N TYR A 207 6.61 -22.24 9.48
CA TYR A 207 7.15 -21.97 8.15
C TYR A 207 8.49 -22.66 7.97
N ASP A 208 8.49 -23.76 7.21
CA ASP A 208 9.65 -24.51 6.77
C ASP A 208 9.65 -24.73 5.25
N PRO A 209 10.45 -23.97 4.49
CA PRO A 209 10.63 -24.20 3.05
C PRO A 209 11.14 -25.60 2.70
N PHE A 210 11.79 -26.32 3.63
CA PHE A 210 12.18 -27.71 3.39
C PHE A 210 10.99 -28.68 3.49
N ALA A 211 9.94 -28.31 4.24
CA ALA A 211 8.66 -29.03 4.31
C ALA A 211 7.74 -28.74 3.11
N GLY A 212 8.12 -27.79 2.23
CA GLY A 212 7.36 -27.39 1.06
C GLY A 212 6.64 -26.06 1.21
N ASP A 213 6.87 -25.32 2.30
CA ASP A 213 6.20 -24.06 2.56
C ASP A 213 6.74 -22.93 1.70
N TYR A 214 5.88 -21.98 1.37
CA TYR A 214 6.25 -20.84 0.53
C TYR A 214 5.39 -19.60 0.80
N PRO A 215 5.86 -18.39 0.42
CA PRO A 215 5.04 -17.18 0.47
C PRO A 215 3.72 -17.38 -0.27
N TYR A 216 2.57 -17.25 0.40
CA TYR A 216 1.32 -17.80 -0.14
C TYR A 216 0.85 -17.02 -1.37
N TYR A 217 1.12 -17.56 -2.56
CA TYR A 217 0.38 -17.24 -3.78
C TYR A 217 -0.77 -18.23 -3.96
N ASP A 218 -1.99 -17.74 -4.14
CA ASP A 218 -3.16 -18.57 -4.46
C ASP A 218 -3.12 -19.05 -5.92
N ILE A 219 -2.23 -20.00 -6.21
CA ILE A 219 -1.92 -20.48 -7.57
C ILE A 219 -3.13 -21.13 -8.23
N GLU A 220 -3.85 -21.94 -7.47
CA GLU A 220 -5.02 -22.67 -7.94
C GLU A 220 -6.29 -21.80 -7.92
N ASN A 221 -6.18 -20.55 -7.45
CA ASN A 221 -7.27 -19.59 -7.32
C ASN A 221 -8.44 -20.14 -6.48
N VAL A 222 -8.12 -20.89 -5.43
CA VAL A 222 -9.10 -21.56 -4.55
C VAL A 222 -9.68 -20.63 -3.49
N LEU A 223 -8.99 -19.52 -3.18
CA LEU A 223 -9.44 -18.55 -2.18
C LEU A 223 -10.38 -17.49 -2.78
N CYS A 224 -10.46 -17.40 -4.10
CA CYS A 224 -11.31 -16.44 -4.80
C CYS A 224 -12.77 -16.53 -4.33
N HIS A 225 -13.32 -15.41 -3.83
CA HIS A 225 -14.67 -15.31 -3.28
C HIS A 225 -14.96 -16.20 -2.05
N THR A 226 -13.92 -16.56 -1.29
CA THR A 226 -14.07 -17.25 -0.01
C THR A 226 -13.95 -16.27 1.16
N ASP A 227 -14.63 -16.59 2.26
CA ASP A 227 -14.52 -15.88 3.55
C ASP A 227 -13.70 -16.71 4.55
N ILE A 228 -12.69 -17.44 4.07
CA ILE A 228 -11.81 -18.25 4.93
C ILE A 228 -10.99 -17.31 5.81
N ALA A 229 -11.01 -17.56 7.12
CA ALA A 229 -10.23 -16.79 8.08
C ALA A 229 -8.73 -17.07 7.93
N SER A 230 -7.89 -16.12 8.35
CA SER A 230 -6.44 -16.33 8.41
C SER A 230 -6.03 -17.24 9.55
N MET A 231 -4.80 -17.80 9.47
CA MET A 231 -4.22 -18.61 10.54
C MET A 231 -4.14 -17.87 11.87
N GLU A 232 -3.89 -16.56 11.87
CA GLU A 232 -3.89 -15.77 13.10
C GLU A 232 -5.27 -15.79 13.79
N GLU A 233 -6.34 -15.65 13.02
CA GLU A 233 -7.70 -15.71 13.58
C GLU A 233 -8.08 -17.13 14.01
N GLU A 234 -7.78 -18.13 13.19
CA GLU A 234 -8.18 -19.52 13.43
C GLU A 234 -7.41 -20.17 14.58
N LEU A 235 -6.09 -19.94 14.65
CA LEU A 235 -5.19 -20.64 15.57
C LEU A 235 -4.84 -19.81 16.82
N GLU A 236 -4.68 -18.49 16.68
CA GLU A 236 -4.31 -17.61 17.80
C GLU A 236 -5.50 -16.83 18.39
N GLY A 237 -6.50 -16.51 17.58
CA GLY A 237 -7.68 -15.74 18.01
C GLY A 237 -7.38 -14.31 18.47
N THR A 238 -6.25 -13.74 18.02
CA THR A 238 -5.79 -12.38 18.38
C THR A 238 -6.40 -11.28 17.51
N ILE A 239 -7.04 -11.66 16.41
CA ILE A 239 -7.80 -10.80 15.50
C ILE A 239 -9.14 -11.45 15.18
N THR A 240 -10.05 -10.70 14.54
CA THR A 240 -11.34 -11.21 14.08
C THR A 240 -11.75 -10.55 12.76
N GLY A 241 -12.42 -11.30 11.89
CA GLY A 241 -12.94 -10.77 10.61
C GLY A 241 -11.88 -10.64 9.53
N SER A 242 -10.81 -11.43 9.63
CA SER A 242 -9.80 -11.58 8.58
C SER A 242 -10.35 -12.39 7.41
N ILE A 243 -9.84 -12.11 6.20
CA ILE A 243 -10.14 -12.86 4.98
C ILE A 243 -8.80 -13.24 4.36
N LEU A 244 -8.50 -14.53 4.32
CA LEU A 244 -7.22 -15.06 3.83
C LEU A 244 -6.96 -14.64 2.37
N ALA A 245 -8.00 -14.62 1.53
CA ALA A 245 -7.91 -14.17 0.15
C ALA A 245 -7.39 -12.72 0.01
N ASP A 246 -7.65 -11.85 0.99
CA ASP A 246 -7.17 -10.47 1.01
C ASP A 246 -5.71 -10.38 1.48
N GLN A 247 -5.31 -11.28 2.38
CA GLN A 247 -3.95 -11.33 2.93
C GLN A 247 -2.93 -11.95 1.97
N VAL A 248 -3.25 -13.06 1.28
CA VAL A 248 -2.30 -13.78 0.41
C VAL A 248 -1.60 -12.85 -0.59
N ILE A 249 -0.38 -13.23 -0.96
CA ILE A 249 0.52 -12.47 -1.82
C ILE A 249 0.01 -12.51 -3.27
N LYS A 250 0.05 -11.36 -3.96
CA LYS A 250 -0.54 -11.15 -5.28
C LYS A 250 0.47 -10.49 -6.22
N GLY A 251 0.30 -10.64 -7.53
CA GLY A 251 1.18 -10.01 -8.52
C GLY A 251 2.34 -10.89 -8.96
N ASP A 252 3.07 -10.45 -9.97
CA ASP A 252 4.29 -11.13 -10.45
C ASP A 252 5.53 -10.67 -9.67
N GLN A 253 5.47 -9.48 -9.08
CA GLN A 253 6.42 -8.96 -8.10
C GLN A 253 5.65 -8.34 -6.94
N THR A 254 6.06 -8.69 -5.73
CA THR A 254 5.44 -8.22 -4.49
C THR A 254 6.48 -7.70 -3.53
N LEU A 255 6.18 -6.57 -2.91
CA LEU A 255 6.85 -6.06 -1.72
C LEU A 255 5.89 -6.23 -0.56
N TRP A 256 6.22 -7.05 0.43
CA TRP A 256 5.47 -7.18 1.68
C TRP A 256 6.23 -6.52 2.83
N TRP A 257 5.52 -5.81 3.71
CA TRP A 257 6.10 -5.24 4.93
C TRP A 257 5.03 -4.96 5.97
N VAL A 258 5.46 -4.67 7.20
CA VAL A 258 4.58 -4.30 8.31
C VAL A 258 5.03 -2.97 8.91
N PHE A 259 4.07 -2.11 9.22
CA PHE A 259 4.28 -0.83 9.89
C PHE A 259 3.11 -0.51 10.83
N ASN A 260 3.23 0.55 11.62
CA ASN A 260 2.29 0.89 12.66
C ASN A 260 2.24 2.39 12.95
N ASP A 261 1.20 2.84 13.64
CA ASP A 261 1.06 4.24 14.10
C ASP A 261 1.45 4.44 15.58
N LYS A 262 2.18 3.51 16.21
CA LYS A 262 2.46 3.61 17.66
C LYS A 262 3.90 3.29 18.04
N GLY A 263 4.83 3.53 17.11
CA GLY A 263 6.27 3.42 17.34
C GLY A 263 6.87 4.62 18.05
N ASN A 264 6.27 5.80 17.92
CA ASN A 264 6.70 7.02 18.63
C ASN A 264 5.55 8.04 18.72
N VAL A 265 5.85 9.26 19.17
CA VAL A 265 4.89 10.36 19.22
C VAL A 265 4.59 10.88 17.80
N HIS A 266 3.32 11.00 17.46
CA HIS A 266 2.87 11.62 16.21
C HIS A 266 3.28 13.07 16.17
N THR A 267 4.00 13.46 15.12
CA THR A 267 4.51 14.83 14.97
C THR A 267 3.99 15.50 13.71
N GLU A 268 3.53 14.75 12.68
CA GLU A 268 2.92 15.37 11.50
C GLU A 268 1.54 15.92 11.87
N THR A 269 0.70 15.09 12.50
CA THR A 269 -0.66 15.49 12.89
C THR A 269 -0.74 16.02 14.31
N ASN A 270 0.19 15.64 15.19
CA ASN A 270 0.05 15.75 16.65
C ASN A 270 -1.22 15.04 17.18
N GLY A 271 -1.80 14.13 16.39
CA GLY A 271 -2.93 13.30 16.78
C GLY A 271 -2.51 12.26 17.83
N ALA A 272 -3.45 11.80 18.64
CA ALA A 272 -3.16 10.66 19.49
C ALA A 272 -3.10 9.39 18.63
N ALA A 273 -2.05 8.57 18.84
CA ALA A 273 -1.92 7.27 18.20
C ALA A 273 -3.14 6.39 18.46
N ILE A 274 -3.53 5.63 17.45
CA ILE A 274 -4.62 4.66 17.47
C ILE A 274 -4.10 3.35 18.09
N GLY A 275 -2.90 2.89 17.74
CA GLY A 275 -2.44 1.52 18.04
C GLY A 275 -2.80 0.54 16.91
N MET A 276 -2.63 1.01 15.68
CA MET A 276 -2.84 0.28 14.44
C MET A 276 -1.55 -0.38 13.99
N GLU A 277 -1.63 -1.68 13.73
CA GLU A 277 -0.68 -2.42 12.91
C GLU A 277 -1.23 -2.51 11.49
N ILE A 278 -0.39 -2.26 10.49
CA ILE A 278 -0.73 -2.35 9.08
C ILE A 278 0.24 -3.35 8.44
N ARG A 279 -0.30 -4.46 7.93
CA ARG A 279 0.42 -5.41 7.09
C ARG A 279 0.11 -5.08 5.65
N ALA A 280 1.13 -4.72 4.90
CA ALA A 280 0.99 -4.11 3.60
C ALA A 280 1.66 -4.96 2.53
N GLN A 281 1.06 -4.94 1.34
CA GLN A 281 1.71 -5.39 0.13
C GLN A 281 1.51 -4.38 -0.99
N ALA A 282 2.58 -4.14 -1.75
CA ALA A 282 2.57 -3.42 -3.02
C ALA A 282 3.00 -4.38 -4.12
N PHE A 283 2.21 -4.49 -5.18
CA PHE A 283 2.43 -5.49 -6.21
C PHE A 283 2.03 -5.02 -7.61
N ALA A 284 2.59 -5.69 -8.61
CA ALA A 284 2.36 -5.40 -10.03
C ALA A 284 2.37 -6.69 -10.85
N PHE A 285 1.68 -6.65 -11.99
CA PHE A 285 1.65 -7.74 -12.96
C PHE A 285 2.38 -7.33 -14.24
N ALA A 286 3.18 -8.24 -14.78
CA ALA A 286 3.86 -8.11 -16.06
C ALA A 286 2.96 -8.66 -17.18
N THR A 287 2.09 -7.79 -17.71
CA THR A 287 1.10 -8.17 -18.73
C THR A 287 1.35 -7.46 -20.06
N ASN A 288 0.59 -7.82 -21.09
CA ASN A 288 0.65 -7.18 -22.42
C ASN A 288 -0.53 -6.23 -22.67
N ASP A 289 -1.28 -5.88 -21.62
CA ASP A 289 -2.47 -5.03 -21.64
C ASP A 289 -2.29 -3.82 -20.71
N GLU A 290 -3.38 -3.09 -20.43
CA GLU A 290 -3.35 -1.86 -19.63
C GLU A 290 -2.91 -2.09 -18.18
N ILE A 291 -3.05 -3.31 -17.64
CA ILE A 291 -2.57 -3.67 -16.30
C ILE A 291 -1.05 -3.51 -16.18
N ASN A 292 -0.33 -3.60 -17.30
CA ASN A 292 1.12 -3.41 -17.35
C ASN A 292 1.54 -1.97 -16.99
N ASN A 293 0.60 -1.03 -16.96
CA ASN A 293 0.80 0.37 -16.55
C ASN A 293 0.24 0.66 -15.13
N MET A 294 -0.12 -0.37 -14.37
CA MET A 294 -0.77 -0.22 -13.05
C MET A 294 0.10 -0.79 -11.92
N THR A 295 -0.07 -0.22 -10.73
CA THR A 295 0.42 -0.80 -9.47
C THR A 295 -0.75 -0.98 -8.52
N PHE A 296 -0.64 -1.95 -7.63
CA PHE A 296 -1.70 -2.34 -6.72
C PHE A 296 -1.18 -2.36 -5.29
N TYR A 297 -2.08 -2.09 -4.35
CA TYR A 297 -1.79 -2.01 -2.92
C TYR A 297 -2.89 -2.72 -2.16
N SER A 298 -2.52 -3.59 -1.23
CA SER A 298 -3.45 -4.21 -0.28
C SER A 298 -2.95 -3.97 1.13
N TYR A 299 -3.88 -3.71 2.05
CA TYR A 299 -3.59 -3.41 3.44
C TYR A 299 -4.52 -4.21 4.34
N GLU A 300 -3.93 -5.00 5.22
CA GLU A 300 -4.61 -5.48 6.41
C GLU A 300 -4.39 -4.48 7.54
N ILE A 301 -5.47 -3.96 8.10
CA ILE A 301 -5.48 -2.84 9.05
C ILE A 301 -5.99 -3.37 10.39
N ILE A 302 -5.08 -3.67 11.32
CA ILE A 302 -5.35 -4.38 12.58
C ILE A 302 -5.30 -3.44 13.79
N ASN A 303 -6.42 -3.25 14.46
CA ASN A 303 -6.46 -2.48 15.70
C ASN A 303 -5.93 -3.34 16.88
N ARG A 304 -4.68 -3.10 17.28
CA ARG A 304 -4.02 -3.77 18.42
C ARG A 304 -4.31 -3.09 19.77
N SER A 305 -5.01 -1.96 19.75
CA SER A 305 -5.37 -1.23 20.97
C SER A 305 -6.50 -1.91 21.74
N THR A 306 -6.74 -1.44 22.98
CA THR A 306 -7.84 -1.92 23.83
C THR A 306 -9.15 -1.15 23.66
N PHE A 307 -9.21 -0.17 22.75
CA PHE A 307 -10.40 0.63 22.53
C PHE A 307 -10.95 0.45 21.13
N VAL A 308 -12.28 0.54 21.03
CA VAL A 308 -12.98 0.56 19.75
C VAL A 308 -12.86 1.96 19.16
N LEU A 309 -12.43 2.02 17.90
CA LEU A 309 -12.49 3.25 17.11
C LEU A 309 -13.89 3.38 16.51
N THR A 310 -14.54 4.49 16.80
CA THR A 310 -15.87 4.86 16.32
C THR A 310 -15.74 5.99 15.31
N GLN A 311 -16.70 6.12 14.39
CA GLN A 311 -16.63 7.10 13.29
C GLN A 311 -15.29 7.01 12.54
N THR A 312 -14.89 5.79 12.20
CA THR A 312 -13.62 5.52 11.53
C THR A 312 -13.70 5.91 10.06
N PHE A 313 -12.71 6.67 9.60
CA PHE A 313 -12.48 7.00 8.21
C PHE A 313 -11.05 6.64 7.85
N PHE A 314 -10.87 6.05 6.68
CA PHE A 314 -9.55 5.84 6.10
C PHE A 314 -9.58 6.10 4.61
N SER A 315 -8.44 6.53 4.07
CA SER A 315 -8.22 6.73 2.65
C SER A 315 -6.73 6.72 2.38
N PRO A 316 -6.27 6.25 1.20
CA PRO A 316 -5.01 6.74 0.68
C PRO A 316 -5.15 8.25 0.45
N TRP A 317 -4.26 9.04 1.05
CA TRP A 317 -3.98 10.39 0.61
C TRP A 317 -2.99 10.31 -0.55
N VAL A 318 -3.24 11.12 -1.57
CA VAL A 318 -2.49 11.11 -2.83
C VAL A 318 -2.23 12.53 -3.27
N ASP A 319 -0.97 12.81 -3.57
CA ASP A 319 -0.49 13.98 -4.29
C ASP A 319 0.01 13.53 -5.66
N THR A 320 -0.78 13.79 -6.71
CA THR A 320 -0.56 13.18 -8.03
C THR A 320 0.57 13.85 -8.80
N ASP A 321 0.66 15.18 -8.83
CA ASP A 321 1.60 15.92 -9.70
C ASP A 321 1.85 15.20 -11.04
N LEU A 322 0.79 15.07 -11.86
CA LEU A 322 0.79 14.34 -13.11
C LEU A 322 1.67 15.07 -14.13
N GLY A 323 2.94 14.68 -14.18
CA GLY A 323 3.95 15.38 -14.94
C GLY A 323 4.14 16.80 -14.43
N TYR A 324 3.64 17.81 -15.15
CA TYR A 324 3.70 19.20 -14.71
C TYR A 324 2.60 19.56 -13.72
N ALA A 325 2.90 19.41 -12.42
CA ALA A 325 2.01 19.71 -11.30
C ALA A 325 1.19 21.03 -11.34
N ARG A 326 1.59 22.03 -12.14
CA ARG A 326 0.90 23.34 -12.18
C ARG A 326 -0.31 23.39 -13.11
N ASP A 327 -0.53 22.37 -13.93
CA ASP A 327 -1.75 22.25 -14.73
C ASP A 327 -2.60 21.03 -14.42
N ASP A 328 -2.38 20.37 -13.29
CA ASP A 328 -3.21 19.28 -12.79
C ASP A 328 -4.64 19.72 -12.43
N PHE A 329 -5.60 18.89 -12.84
CA PHE A 329 -6.97 18.93 -12.36
C PHE A 329 -7.34 17.56 -11.80
N VAL A 330 -8.06 17.55 -10.68
CA VAL A 330 -8.53 16.32 -10.03
C VAL A 330 -10.05 16.22 -10.09
N GLY A 331 -10.56 15.01 -10.15
CA GLY A 331 -11.99 14.71 -10.12
C GLY A 331 -12.28 13.33 -9.53
N CYS A 332 -13.56 13.02 -9.39
CA CYS A 332 -14.01 11.70 -8.96
C CYS A 332 -15.21 11.23 -9.79
N ASP A 333 -15.28 9.92 -9.99
CA ASP A 333 -16.44 9.22 -10.49
C ASP A 333 -16.99 8.34 -9.37
N VAL A 334 -18.02 8.86 -8.69
CA VAL A 334 -18.64 8.21 -7.53
C VAL A 334 -19.29 6.87 -7.91
N ALA A 335 -19.84 6.76 -9.13
CA ALA A 335 -20.50 5.53 -9.56
C ALA A 335 -19.50 4.38 -9.79
N ARG A 336 -18.27 4.73 -10.17
CA ARG A 336 -17.17 3.77 -10.35
C ARG A 336 -16.26 3.65 -9.12
N GLY A 337 -16.41 4.51 -8.12
CA GLY A 337 -15.52 4.56 -6.96
C GLY A 337 -14.09 5.00 -7.32
N LEU A 338 -13.94 5.88 -8.32
CA LEU A 338 -12.64 6.27 -8.87
C LEU A 338 -12.31 7.73 -8.55
N GLY A 339 -11.08 7.99 -8.11
CA GLY A 339 -10.46 9.32 -8.20
C GLY A 339 -9.52 9.39 -9.41
N TYR A 340 -9.42 10.53 -10.08
CA TYR A 340 -8.55 10.69 -11.24
C TYR A 340 -7.92 12.08 -11.29
N CYS A 341 -6.69 12.15 -11.84
CA CYS A 341 -6.00 13.39 -12.17
C CYS A 341 -5.78 13.46 -13.68
N TYR A 342 -5.81 14.66 -14.25
CA TYR A 342 -5.60 14.90 -15.67
C TYR A 342 -5.05 16.31 -15.94
N ASN A 343 -4.34 16.45 -17.07
CA ASN A 343 -3.77 17.73 -17.47
C ASN A 343 -4.87 18.69 -17.91
N GLY A 344 -4.78 19.93 -17.43
CA GLY A 344 -5.65 21.03 -17.80
C GLY A 344 -5.33 21.62 -19.17
N THR A 345 -4.15 21.32 -19.71
CA THR A 345 -3.71 21.76 -21.03
C THR A 345 -3.34 20.58 -21.94
N ALA A 346 -3.23 20.85 -23.24
CA ALA A 346 -2.93 19.82 -24.23
C ALA A 346 -1.43 19.45 -24.32
N ILE A 347 -0.56 20.26 -23.71
CA ILE A 347 0.89 20.05 -23.66
C ILE A 347 1.27 20.10 -22.19
N ASP A 348 1.73 18.98 -21.67
CA ASP A 348 2.16 18.86 -20.29
C ASP A 348 3.56 19.44 -20.09
N GLY A 349 3.66 20.50 -19.29
CA GLY A 349 4.91 21.19 -19.00
C GLY A 349 5.55 21.88 -20.21
N SER A 350 6.86 22.16 -20.11
CA SER A 350 7.63 22.86 -21.16
C SER A 350 8.89 22.09 -21.59
N GLY A 351 8.89 20.77 -21.39
CA GLY A 351 10.05 19.89 -21.62
C GLY A 351 10.86 19.60 -20.36
N ASP A 352 10.28 19.88 -19.19
CA ASP A 352 10.82 19.48 -17.90
C ASP A 352 10.90 17.94 -17.81
N PRO A 353 11.91 17.36 -17.12
CA PRO A 353 12.11 15.92 -17.10
C PRO A 353 10.90 15.11 -16.63
N GLU A 354 10.14 15.63 -15.67
CA GLU A 354 8.97 15.01 -15.07
C GLU A 354 7.72 15.08 -15.97
N SER A 355 7.68 15.98 -16.95
CA SER A 355 6.48 16.22 -17.76
C SER A 355 6.37 15.30 -18.98
N TYR A 356 5.14 15.01 -19.40
CA TYR A 356 4.81 14.18 -20.55
C TYR A 356 4.84 14.91 -21.91
N GLY A 357 4.81 16.26 -21.94
CA GLY A 357 4.82 17.06 -23.18
C GLY A 357 3.50 17.03 -23.99
N GLY A 358 3.58 17.30 -25.30
CA GLY A 358 2.46 17.15 -26.25
C GLY A 358 2.74 17.61 -27.71
N PRO A 359 1.90 17.27 -28.72
CA PRO A 359 0.82 16.26 -28.72
C PRO A 359 1.19 14.99 -29.53
N GLN A 360 1.09 13.82 -28.89
CA GLN A 360 0.73 12.53 -29.53
C GLN A 360 -0.11 11.74 -28.51
N PRO A 361 -1.07 10.90 -28.94
CA PRO A 361 -2.10 10.39 -28.06
C PRO A 361 -1.47 9.66 -26.88
N PRO A 362 -2.07 9.72 -25.67
CA PRO A 362 -1.61 8.86 -24.60
C PRO A 362 -1.62 7.40 -25.11
N PRO A 363 -0.61 6.59 -24.76
CA PRO A 363 -0.59 5.19 -25.16
C PRO A 363 -1.93 4.55 -24.77
N PRO A 364 -2.50 3.69 -25.64
CA PRO A 364 -3.77 3.02 -25.42
C PRO A 364 -3.81 2.28 -24.09
#